data_AF-A0A1D2RB00-F1
#
_entry.id   AF-A0A1D2RB00-F1
#
_cell.length_a   1.000
_cell.length_b   1.000
_cell.length_c   1.000
_cell.angle_alpha   90.00
_cell.angle_beta   90.00
_cell.angle_gamma   90.00
#
_symmetry.space_group_name_H-M   'P 1'
#
loop_
_entity.id
_entity.type
_entity.pdbx_description
1 polymer ?
#
loop_
_entity_poly.entity_id
_entity_poly.type
_entity_poly.pdbx_seq_one_letter_code
_entity_poly.pdbx_strand_id
1 'polypeptide(L)'
;MNTKIMFHWIPGLIFFAIPFAAARSVKGPLPEEMPVFMYFFIILIILGIGIVAHYMYRGSKGDKTARQRESEVNALDNNFDELAVKEREEQLMKFLNDKNRTIRSDTAFILIKNFEKLNENFREKEILELSKNEYSSVRAEVAGRLSEELFYILPVNVRNELLKNLASDADELVRIYTVDTIRRNISDLPEKLQNLLEKFADDPEPGVRLRVAESIYTNFNSMPKNMREKIIKKLADDENPDVREKIKEAVKKHGKKLPGKLVNEILQDIEIL
;
A
#
# COMPACT_ATOMS: atom_id res chain seq x y z
N MET A 1 -26.50 16.91 1.06
CA MET A 1 -27.07 18.20 1.51
C MET A 1 -26.18 19.32 1.00
N ASN A 2 -26.74 20.19 0.15
CA ASN A 2 -26.06 21.36 -0.42
C ASN A 2 -25.93 22.46 0.64
N THR A 3 -24.70 22.86 0.98
CA THR A 3 -24.45 24.12 1.68
C THR A 3 -23.91 25.15 0.71
N LYS A 4 -24.79 26.08 0.33
CA LYS A 4 -24.49 27.30 -0.43
C LYS A 4 -23.37 28.10 0.23
N ILE A 5 -22.32 28.41 -0.52
CA ILE A 5 -21.36 29.46 -0.16
C ILE A 5 -22.04 30.81 -0.44
N MET A 6 -22.43 31.53 0.62
CA MET A 6 -22.88 32.92 0.51
C MET A 6 -21.67 33.84 0.47
N PHE A 7 -21.34 34.35 -0.72
CA PHE A 7 -20.53 35.54 -0.89
C PHE A 7 -21.22 36.72 -0.19
N HIS A 8 -20.66 37.16 0.94
CA HIS A 8 -21.00 38.45 1.51
C HIS A 8 -20.13 39.51 0.84
N TRP A 9 -20.82 40.38 0.12
CA TRP A 9 -20.30 41.58 -0.50
C TRP A 9 -19.84 42.53 0.61
N ILE A 10 -18.55 42.90 0.63
CA ILE A 10 -18.02 43.94 1.51
C ILE A 10 -17.95 45.24 0.67
N PRO A 11 -18.86 46.20 0.87
CA PRO A 11 -18.73 47.51 0.22
C PRO A 11 -17.62 48.30 0.93
N GLY A 12 -16.57 48.70 0.21
CA GLY A 12 -15.59 49.64 0.76
C GLY A 12 -14.14 49.51 0.31
N LEU A 13 -13.81 48.66 -0.67
CA LEU A 13 -12.48 48.69 -1.32
C LEU A 13 -12.45 49.79 -2.39
N ILE A 14 -12.25 51.02 -1.95
CA ILE A 14 -11.77 52.08 -2.84
C ILE A 14 -10.34 51.70 -3.24
N PHE A 15 -10.18 51.14 -4.43
CA PHE A 15 -8.89 51.06 -5.08
C PHE A 15 -8.41 52.50 -5.34
N PHE A 16 -7.58 53.04 -4.44
CA PHE A 16 -6.66 54.09 -4.85
C PHE A 16 -5.63 53.41 -5.76
N ALA A 17 -5.88 53.46 -7.06
CA ALA A 17 -4.84 53.28 -8.06
C ALA A 17 -3.86 54.45 -7.87
N ILE A 18 -2.88 54.28 -6.99
CA ILE A 18 -1.69 55.14 -6.98
C ILE A 18 -0.90 54.73 -8.22
N PRO A 19 -0.68 55.63 -9.19
CA PRO A 19 0.17 55.31 -10.33
C PRO A 19 1.55 54.91 -9.81
N PHE A 20 2.00 53.71 -10.19
CA PHE A 20 3.28 53.10 -9.82
C PHE A 20 4.52 53.89 -10.32
N ALA A 21 4.32 55.10 -10.85
CA ALA A 21 5.35 55.94 -11.44
C ALA A 21 6.08 56.87 -10.44
N ALA A 22 5.62 57.00 -9.19
CA ALA A 22 6.25 57.92 -8.22
C ALA A 22 7.25 57.26 -7.25
N ALA A 23 7.45 55.94 -7.30
CA ALA A 23 8.35 55.24 -6.37
C ALA A 23 9.85 55.34 -6.74
N ARG A 24 10.20 55.91 -7.90
CA ARG A 24 11.58 56.22 -8.27
C ARG A 24 11.81 57.73 -8.20
N SER A 25 12.00 58.26 -6.98
CA SER A 25 12.85 59.43 -6.65
C SER A 25 12.40 60.20 -5.40
N VAL A 26 12.09 59.53 -4.28
CA VAL A 26 12.08 60.26 -2.99
C VAL A 26 13.52 60.34 -2.48
N LYS A 27 14.28 61.32 -3.01
CA LYS A 27 15.47 61.86 -2.37
C LYS A 27 15.12 63.26 -1.86
N GLY A 28 14.51 63.32 -0.68
CA GLY A 28 14.18 64.56 0.02
C GLY A 28 13.61 64.26 1.41
N PRO A 29 13.80 65.16 2.40
CA PRO A 29 13.22 64.99 3.73
C PRO A 29 11.69 64.99 3.67
N LEU A 30 11.06 64.20 4.53
CA LEU A 30 9.60 64.13 4.65
C LEU A 30 9.04 65.51 5.07
N PRO A 31 7.85 65.92 4.59
CA PRO A 31 7.26 67.21 4.94
C PRO A 31 6.98 67.31 6.46
N GLU A 32 7.34 68.43 7.08
CA GLU A 32 7.29 68.65 8.54
C GLU A 32 5.86 68.75 9.13
N GLU A 33 4.81 68.84 8.31
CA GLU A 33 3.43 69.06 8.78
C GLU A 33 2.45 67.92 8.46
N MET A 34 2.91 66.67 8.35
CA MET A 34 1.96 65.56 8.28
C MET A 34 1.33 65.29 9.66
N PRO A 35 0.00 65.19 9.77
CA PRO A 35 -0.64 64.81 11.02
C PRO A 35 -0.12 63.45 11.49
N VAL A 36 0.13 63.31 12.80
CA VAL A 36 0.71 62.11 13.42
C VAL A 36 -0.04 60.82 13.00
N PHE A 37 -1.37 60.88 12.83
CA PHE A 37 -2.17 59.74 12.39
C PHE A 37 -1.84 59.26 10.96
N MET A 38 -1.38 60.14 10.08
CA MET A 38 -0.98 59.79 8.71
C MET A 38 0.33 58.98 8.70
N TYR A 39 1.27 59.31 9.60
CA TYR A 39 2.47 58.49 9.81
C TYR A 39 2.12 57.09 10.34
N PHE A 40 1.18 56.99 11.28
CA PHE A 40 0.67 55.70 11.75
C PHE A 40 0.04 54.89 10.61
N PHE A 41 -0.72 55.53 9.72
CA PHE A 41 -1.36 54.87 8.59
C PHE A 41 -0.34 54.32 7.58
N ILE A 42 0.70 55.10 7.26
CA ILE A 42 1.78 54.67 6.37
C ILE A 42 2.58 53.51 6.98
N ILE A 43 2.89 53.59 8.28
CA ILE A 43 3.58 52.52 9.01
C ILE A 43 2.74 51.22 9.02
N LEU A 44 1.43 51.31 9.24
CA LEU A 44 0.52 50.16 9.22
C LEU A 44 0.41 49.54 7.81
N ILE A 45 0.41 50.35 6.75
CA ILE A 45 0.44 49.85 5.37
C ILE A 45 1.76 49.12 5.07
N ILE A 46 2.90 49.70 5.47
CA ILE A 46 4.22 49.07 5.28
C ILE A 46 4.34 47.77 6.07
N LEU A 47 3.88 47.75 7.34
CA LEU A 47 3.83 46.54 8.17
C LEU A 47 2.87 45.50 7.60
N GLY A 48 1.68 45.91 7.12
CA GLY A 48 0.70 45.02 6.50
C GLY A 48 1.23 44.37 5.23
N ILE A 49 1.86 45.14 4.34
CA ILE A 49 2.52 44.63 3.13
C ILE A 49 3.69 43.71 3.49
N GLY A 50 4.50 44.08 4.50
CA GLY A 50 5.61 43.26 4.99
C GLY A 50 5.14 41.91 5.54
N ILE A 51 4.02 41.86 6.26
CA ILE A 51 3.42 40.63 6.79
C ILE A 51 2.90 39.77 5.64
N VAL A 52 2.15 40.33 4.69
CA VAL A 52 1.64 39.60 3.51
C VAL A 52 2.79 39.07 2.65
N ALA A 53 3.82 39.88 2.39
CA ALA A 53 5.02 39.47 1.68
C ALA A 53 5.80 38.38 2.45
N HIS A 54 5.88 38.48 3.78
CA HIS A 54 6.49 37.44 4.62
C HIS A 54 5.70 36.13 4.55
N TYR A 55 4.37 36.15 4.61
CA TYR A 55 3.52 34.96 4.47
C TYR A 55 3.56 34.36 3.06
N MET A 56 3.55 35.19 2.01
CA MET A 56 3.70 34.73 0.62
C MET A 56 5.10 34.16 0.35
N TYR A 57 6.14 34.78 0.90
CA TYR A 57 7.53 34.33 0.76
C TYR A 57 7.81 33.05 1.56
N ARG A 58 7.21 32.88 2.76
CA ARG A 58 7.27 31.61 3.53
C ARG A 58 6.47 30.50 2.86
N GLY A 59 5.31 30.81 2.27
CA GLY A 59 4.53 29.86 1.48
C GLY A 59 5.27 29.37 0.23
N SER A 60 6.16 30.20 -0.33
CA SER A 60 7.00 29.89 -1.50
C SER A 60 8.27 29.09 -1.18
N LYS A 61 8.80 29.12 0.06
CA LYS A 61 10.09 28.50 0.41
C LYS A 61 9.99 27.17 1.17
N GLY A 62 8.79 26.71 1.54
CA GLY A 62 8.65 25.63 2.53
C GLY A 62 8.07 24.30 2.04
N ASP A 63 7.32 24.27 0.94
CA ASP A 63 6.58 23.07 0.53
C ASP A 63 6.69 22.88 -0.97
N LYS A 64 7.54 21.93 -1.38
CA LYS A 64 7.62 21.52 -2.79
C LYS A 64 6.23 21.12 -3.25
N THR A 65 5.83 21.48 -4.45
CA THR A 65 4.52 21.01 -4.96
C THR A 65 4.50 19.48 -5.08
N ALA A 66 3.32 18.87 -5.04
CA ALA A 66 3.20 17.41 -5.21
C ALA A 66 3.90 16.93 -6.50
N ARG A 67 3.79 17.69 -7.60
CA ARG A 67 4.47 17.41 -8.87
C ARG A 67 6.00 17.43 -8.77
N GLN A 68 6.56 18.36 -8.00
CA GLN A 68 8.00 18.41 -7.78
C GLN A 68 8.48 17.19 -6.99
N ARG A 69 7.72 16.78 -5.96
CA ARG A 69 8.05 15.60 -5.16
C ARG A 69 7.88 14.30 -5.95
N GLU A 70 6.86 14.21 -6.80
CA GLU A 70 6.70 13.13 -7.77
C GLU A 70 7.89 13.04 -8.74
N SER A 71 8.36 14.19 -9.26
CA SER A 71 9.59 14.22 -10.07
C SER A 71 10.83 13.74 -9.30
N GLU A 72 10.91 13.99 -7.99
CA GLU A 72 11.99 13.47 -7.16
C GLU A 72 11.88 11.96 -6.92
N VAL A 73 10.67 11.43 -6.73
CA VAL A 73 10.44 9.97 -6.64
C VAL A 73 10.81 9.29 -7.96
N ASN A 74 10.45 9.87 -9.10
CA ASN A 74 10.86 9.36 -10.40
C ASN A 74 12.38 9.42 -10.59
N ALA A 75 13.04 10.46 -10.10
CA ALA A 75 14.50 10.55 -10.13
C ALA A 75 15.16 9.52 -9.21
N LEU A 76 14.58 9.28 -8.02
CA LEU A 76 15.01 8.22 -7.11
C LEU A 76 14.90 6.85 -7.79
N ASP A 77 13.80 6.58 -8.49
CA ASP A 77 13.62 5.30 -9.17
C ASP A 77 14.63 5.08 -10.30
N ASN A 78 14.78 6.07 -11.17
CA ASN A 78 15.66 5.98 -12.34
C ASN A 78 17.14 5.90 -11.99
N ASN A 79 17.55 6.55 -10.89
CA ASN A 79 18.96 6.62 -10.49
C ASN A 79 19.26 5.78 -9.25
N PHE A 80 18.35 4.87 -8.86
CA PHE A 80 18.45 4.13 -7.60
C PHE A 80 19.81 3.44 -7.43
N ASP A 81 20.32 2.86 -8.51
CA ASP A 81 21.58 2.12 -8.53
C ASP A 81 22.82 3.01 -8.40
N GLU A 82 22.72 4.29 -8.73
CA GLU A 82 23.82 5.26 -8.64
C GLU A 82 24.00 5.78 -7.19
N LEU A 83 22.97 5.66 -6.36
CA LEU A 83 22.99 6.15 -4.98
C LEU A 83 23.71 5.16 -4.06
N ALA A 84 24.41 5.71 -3.06
CA ALA A 84 24.90 4.91 -1.94
C ALA A 84 23.71 4.35 -1.14
N VAL A 85 23.86 3.15 -0.54
CA VAL A 85 22.78 2.46 0.19
C VAL A 85 22.09 3.36 1.23
N LYS A 86 22.90 4.09 2.01
CA LYS A 86 22.37 5.03 3.01
C LYS A 86 21.50 6.13 2.39
N GLU A 87 21.91 6.66 1.24
CA GLU A 87 21.14 7.69 0.54
C GLU A 87 19.83 7.14 -0.03
N ARG A 88 19.83 5.90 -0.56
CA ARG A 88 18.59 5.21 -0.98
C ARG A 88 17.59 5.17 0.18
N GLU A 89 18.03 4.72 1.33
CA GLU A 89 17.21 4.56 2.53
C GLU A 89 16.69 5.90 3.05
N GLU A 90 17.53 6.93 3.11
CA GLU A 90 17.12 8.28 3.52
C GLU A 90 16.05 8.86 2.57
N GLN A 91 16.21 8.67 1.26
CA GLN A 91 15.23 9.14 0.29
C GLN A 91 13.92 8.33 0.34
N LEU A 92 14.00 7.00 0.45
CA LEU A 92 12.83 6.14 0.64
C LEU A 92 12.06 6.55 1.90
N MET A 93 12.74 6.74 3.04
CA MET A 93 12.08 7.16 4.28
C MET A 93 11.41 8.51 4.18
N LYS A 94 12.05 9.46 3.49
CA LYS A 94 11.46 10.78 3.25
C LYS A 94 10.14 10.66 2.50
N PHE A 95 10.06 9.85 1.45
CA PHE A 95 8.88 9.78 0.59
C PHE A 95 7.83 8.76 1.04
N LEU A 96 8.20 7.70 1.77
CA LEU A 96 7.26 6.80 2.46
C LEU A 96 6.44 7.55 3.53
N ASN A 97 6.98 8.62 4.09
CA ASN A 97 6.30 9.52 5.03
C ASN A 97 5.73 10.78 4.38
N ASP A 98 5.66 10.85 3.04
CA ASP A 98 5.09 12.01 2.36
C ASP A 98 3.61 12.16 2.70
N LYS A 99 3.11 13.40 2.77
CA LYS A 99 1.68 13.66 2.98
C LYS A 99 0.80 13.17 1.84
N ASN A 100 1.33 13.12 0.61
CA ASN A 100 0.61 12.63 -0.56
C ASN A 100 0.70 11.10 -0.63
N ARG A 101 -0.47 10.47 -0.54
CA ARG A 101 -0.67 9.03 -0.63
C ARG A 101 -0.11 8.38 -1.90
N THR A 102 -0.19 9.05 -3.06
CA THR A 102 0.38 8.55 -4.33
C THR A 102 1.90 8.47 -4.25
N ILE A 103 2.54 9.52 -3.71
CA ILE A 103 4.00 9.54 -3.51
C ILE A 103 4.43 8.41 -2.57
N ARG A 104 3.70 8.17 -1.48
CA ARG A 104 3.98 7.04 -0.58
C ARG A 104 3.86 5.69 -1.31
N SER A 105 2.81 5.50 -2.11
CA SER A 105 2.57 4.28 -2.88
C SER A 105 3.68 4.04 -3.91
N ASP A 106 4.02 5.03 -4.73
CA ASP A 106 5.06 4.92 -5.74
C ASP A 106 6.42 4.59 -5.09
N THR A 107 6.71 5.24 -3.96
CA THR A 107 7.93 4.95 -3.19
C THR A 107 7.94 3.54 -2.63
N ALA A 108 6.79 3.01 -2.19
CA ALA A 108 6.69 1.62 -1.75
C ALA A 108 7.02 0.64 -2.88
N PHE A 109 6.55 0.91 -4.11
CA PHE A 109 6.92 0.09 -5.27
C PHE A 109 8.42 0.14 -5.56
N ILE A 110 9.07 1.32 -5.44
CA ILE A 110 10.53 1.44 -5.61
C ILE A 110 11.27 0.60 -4.56
N LEU A 111 10.85 0.67 -3.29
CA LEU A 111 11.43 -0.12 -2.21
C LEU A 111 11.31 -1.62 -2.51
N ILE A 112 10.11 -2.08 -2.86
CA ILE A 112 9.85 -3.51 -3.09
C ILE A 112 10.62 -4.02 -4.31
N LYS A 113 10.64 -3.24 -5.41
CA LYS A 113 11.40 -3.56 -6.63
C LYS A 113 12.90 -3.68 -6.36
N ASN A 114 13.44 -2.87 -5.46
CA ASN A 114 14.86 -2.81 -5.15
C ASN A 114 15.21 -3.42 -3.77
N PHE A 115 14.36 -4.32 -3.26
CA PHE A 115 14.44 -4.84 -1.89
C PHE A 115 15.85 -5.32 -1.51
N GLU A 116 16.50 -6.11 -2.37
CA GLU A 116 17.81 -6.70 -2.08
C GLU A 116 18.96 -5.69 -2.08
N LYS A 117 18.74 -4.49 -2.62
CA LYS A 117 19.74 -3.42 -2.74
C LYS A 117 19.79 -2.49 -1.52
N LEU A 118 19.07 -2.84 -0.46
CA LEU A 118 18.91 -2.10 0.80
C LEU A 118 19.52 -2.88 1.97
N ASN A 119 19.85 -2.18 3.06
CA ASN A 119 20.27 -2.82 4.30
C ASN A 119 19.18 -3.75 4.84
N GLU A 120 19.58 -4.89 5.38
CA GLU A 120 18.68 -5.95 5.86
C GLU A 120 17.69 -5.44 6.92
N ASN A 121 18.19 -4.76 7.95
CA ASN A 121 17.35 -4.24 9.03
C ASN A 121 16.32 -3.23 8.51
N PHE A 122 16.71 -2.43 7.51
CA PHE A 122 15.83 -1.45 6.89
C PHE A 122 14.72 -2.15 6.11
N ARG A 123 15.10 -2.96 5.12
CA ARG A 123 14.15 -3.58 4.19
C ARG A 123 13.17 -4.51 4.90
N GLU A 124 13.63 -5.26 5.91
CA GLU A 124 12.80 -6.20 6.67
C GLU A 124 11.76 -5.50 7.53
N LYS A 125 12.13 -4.37 8.14
CA LYS A 125 11.18 -3.55 8.89
C LYS A 125 10.16 -2.93 7.94
N GLU A 126 10.62 -2.32 6.86
CA GLU A 126 9.73 -1.57 5.97
C GLU A 126 8.79 -2.50 5.18
N ILE A 127 9.20 -3.72 4.78
CA ILE A 127 8.28 -4.66 4.13
C ILE A 127 7.12 -5.10 5.05
N LEU A 128 7.36 -5.19 6.36
CA LEU A 128 6.31 -5.47 7.35
C LEU A 128 5.33 -4.31 7.45
N GLU A 129 5.80 -3.06 7.42
CA GLU A 129 4.94 -1.88 7.39
C GLU A 129 4.16 -1.80 6.06
N LEU A 130 4.80 -2.10 4.92
CA LEU A 130 4.16 -2.14 3.62
C LEU A 130 3.10 -3.25 3.51
N SER A 131 3.22 -4.35 4.25
CA SER A 131 2.16 -5.37 4.34
C SER A 131 0.85 -4.87 4.96
N LYS A 132 0.88 -3.68 5.58
CA LYS A 132 -0.28 -3.01 6.19
C LYS A 132 -0.63 -1.70 5.47
N ASN A 133 -0.04 -1.46 4.30
CA ASN A 133 -0.23 -0.23 3.54
C ASN A 133 -1.71 0.02 3.23
N GLU A 134 -2.14 1.28 3.14
CA GLU A 134 -3.53 1.63 2.83
C GLU A 134 -3.98 1.12 1.44
N TYR A 135 -3.05 1.04 0.48
CA TYR A 135 -3.31 0.57 -0.88
C TYR A 135 -3.17 -0.94 -1.00
N SER A 136 -4.23 -1.59 -1.46
CA SER A 136 -4.18 -3.03 -1.71
C SER A 136 -3.19 -3.41 -2.80
N SER A 137 -2.95 -2.54 -3.80
CA SER A 137 -1.92 -2.78 -4.82
C SER A 137 -0.52 -2.93 -4.24
N VAL A 138 -0.16 -2.11 -3.24
CA VAL A 138 1.12 -2.22 -2.53
C VAL A 138 1.18 -3.51 -1.71
N ARG A 139 0.10 -3.84 -0.98
CA ARG A 139 0.05 -5.10 -0.20
C ARG A 139 0.10 -6.33 -1.11
N ALA A 140 -0.53 -6.27 -2.27
CA ALA A 140 -0.52 -7.33 -3.28
C ALA A 140 0.87 -7.50 -3.88
N GLU A 141 1.60 -6.41 -4.12
CA GLU A 141 3.00 -6.44 -4.53
C GLU A 141 3.88 -7.12 -3.48
N VAL A 142 3.72 -6.77 -2.19
CA VAL A 142 4.42 -7.45 -1.09
C VAL A 142 4.12 -8.96 -1.09
N ALA A 143 2.85 -9.33 -1.21
CA ALA A 143 2.42 -10.73 -1.22
C ALA A 143 2.94 -11.50 -2.44
N GLY A 144 2.88 -10.91 -3.63
CA GLY A 144 3.38 -11.49 -4.88
C GLY A 144 4.89 -11.73 -4.81
N ARG A 145 5.65 -10.71 -4.39
CA ARG A 145 7.09 -10.80 -4.20
C ARG A 145 7.49 -11.84 -3.16
N LEU A 146 6.73 -11.93 -2.06
CA LEU A 146 6.90 -13.01 -1.07
C LEU A 146 6.71 -14.39 -1.70
N SER A 147 5.71 -14.53 -2.57
CA SER A 147 5.37 -15.79 -3.22
C SER A 147 6.39 -16.25 -4.27
N GLU A 148 7.09 -15.30 -4.90
CA GLU A 148 7.97 -15.55 -6.05
C GLU A 148 9.44 -15.56 -5.67
N GLU A 149 9.87 -14.66 -4.78
CA GLU A 149 11.30 -14.38 -4.57
C GLU A 149 11.67 -14.28 -3.08
N LEU A 150 10.88 -13.57 -2.27
CA LEU A 150 11.34 -13.16 -0.94
C LEU A 150 11.22 -14.27 0.12
N PHE A 151 10.55 -15.39 -0.15
CA PHE A 151 10.30 -16.43 0.86
C PHE A 151 11.58 -16.98 1.52
N TYR A 152 12.64 -17.19 0.73
CA TYR A 152 13.93 -17.70 1.20
C TYR A 152 14.96 -16.60 1.45
N ILE A 153 14.69 -15.36 1.03
CA ILE A 153 15.53 -14.19 1.29
C ILE A 153 15.24 -13.64 2.69
N LEU A 154 13.97 -13.62 3.08
CA LEU A 154 13.54 -13.06 4.36
C LEU A 154 13.85 -14.00 5.53
N PRO A 155 14.28 -13.44 6.68
CA PRO A 155 14.35 -14.21 7.92
C PRO A 155 13.02 -14.86 8.28
N VAL A 156 13.10 -16.04 8.92
CA VAL A 156 11.92 -16.86 9.26
C VAL A 156 10.88 -16.09 10.07
N ASN A 157 11.29 -15.22 11.00
CA ASN A 157 10.38 -14.39 11.78
C ASN A 157 9.62 -13.37 10.90
N VAL A 158 10.33 -12.69 9.99
CA VAL A 158 9.75 -11.66 9.11
C VAL A 158 8.76 -12.28 8.13
N ARG A 159 9.15 -13.35 7.41
CA ARG A 159 8.25 -14.02 6.46
C ARG A 159 7.02 -14.61 7.15
N ASN A 160 7.18 -15.16 8.35
CA ASN A 160 6.05 -15.72 9.11
C ASN A 160 5.09 -14.64 9.60
N GLU A 161 5.60 -13.44 9.92
CA GLU A 161 4.76 -12.31 10.28
C GLU A 161 4.02 -11.74 9.05
N LEU A 162 4.70 -11.60 7.91
CA LEU A 162 4.07 -11.23 6.64
C LEU A 162 2.90 -12.16 6.30
N LEU A 163 3.12 -13.48 6.33
CA LEU A 163 2.07 -14.46 6.04
C LEU A 163 0.84 -14.28 6.94
N LYS A 164 1.03 -13.93 8.22
CA LYS A 164 -0.11 -13.69 9.14
C LYS A 164 -0.84 -12.40 8.81
N ASN A 165 -0.11 -11.31 8.53
CA ASN A 165 -0.69 -10.01 8.20
C ASN A 165 -1.55 -10.13 6.92
N LEU A 166 -0.99 -10.77 5.88
CA LEU A 166 -1.61 -10.89 4.57
C LEU A 166 -2.76 -11.91 4.53
N ALA A 167 -2.78 -12.90 5.44
CA ALA A 167 -3.82 -13.94 5.45
C ALA A 167 -5.21 -13.47 5.91
N SER A 168 -5.34 -12.24 6.38
CA SER A 168 -6.62 -11.63 6.74
C SER A 168 -6.90 -10.37 5.94
N ASP A 169 -6.19 -10.17 4.83
CA ASP A 169 -6.33 -8.98 4.02
C ASP A 169 -7.74 -8.87 3.39
N ALA A 170 -8.23 -7.64 3.24
CA ALA A 170 -9.52 -7.39 2.61
C ALA A 170 -9.49 -7.65 1.10
N ASP A 171 -8.34 -7.49 0.46
CA ASP A 171 -8.19 -7.65 -0.99
C ASP A 171 -7.93 -9.11 -1.37
N GLU A 172 -8.68 -9.60 -2.37
CA GLU A 172 -8.60 -11.00 -2.80
C GLU A 172 -7.25 -11.38 -3.39
N LEU A 173 -6.58 -10.47 -4.12
CA LEU A 173 -5.30 -10.77 -4.77
C LEU A 173 -4.22 -10.99 -3.71
N VAL A 174 -4.25 -10.19 -2.63
CA VAL A 174 -3.35 -10.38 -1.49
C VAL A 174 -3.53 -11.77 -0.88
N ARG A 175 -4.79 -12.19 -0.67
CA ARG A 175 -5.10 -13.52 -0.13
C ARG A 175 -4.70 -14.64 -1.09
N ILE A 176 -4.92 -14.48 -2.39
CA ILE A 176 -4.48 -15.43 -3.43
C ILE A 176 -2.97 -15.63 -3.39
N TYR A 177 -2.17 -14.56 -3.40
CA TYR A 177 -0.71 -14.66 -3.32
C TYR A 177 -0.24 -15.27 -1.99
N THR A 178 -0.98 -15.01 -0.91
CA THR A 178 -0.69 -15.63 0.40
C THR A 178 -0.92 -17.15 0.36
N VAL A 179 -2.03 -17.61 -0.22
CA VAL A 179 -2.29 -19.05 -0.43
C VAL A 179 -1.22 -19.66 -1.34
N ASP A 180 -0.85 -18.99 -2.42
CA ASP A 180 0.20 -19.47 -3.33
C ASP A 180 1.55 -19.61 -2.63
N THR A 181 1.91 -18.66 -1.77
CA THR A 181 3.12 -18.72 -0.95
C THR A 181 3.10 -19.93 -0.01
N ILE A 182 1.98 -20.16 0.68
CA ILE A 182 1.83 -21.30 1.59
C ILE A 182 1.91 -22.61 0.81
N ARG A 183 1.19 -22.72 -0.31
CA ARG A 183 1.13 -23.91 -1.15
C ARG A 183 2.52 -24.29 -1.69
N ARG A 184 3.28 -23.33 -2.20
CA ARG A 184 4.60 -23.59 -2.80
C ARG A 184 5.64 -24.03 -1.77
N ASN A 185 5.47 -23.62 -0.51
CA ASN A 185 6.47 -23.80 0.55
C ASN A 185 5.93 -24.55 1.77
N ILE A 186 4.91 -25.39 1.57
CA ILE A 186 4.12 -25.94 2.67
C ILE A 186 4.95 -26.78 3.65
N SER A 187 5.94 -27.51 3.15
CA SER A 187 6.85 -28.34 3.94
C SER A 187 7.80 -27.54 4.83
N ASP A 188 8.08 -26.29 4.46
CA ASP A 188 9.02 -25.40 5.16
C ASP A 188 8.30 -24.48 6.16
N LEU A 189 6.97 -24.56 6.22
CA LEU A 189 6.14 -23.76 7.11
C LEU A 189 5.79 -24.52 8.39
N PRO A 190 5.78 -23.84 9.55
CA PRO A 190 5.22 -24.43 10.76
C PRO A 190 3.72 -24.72 10.57
N GLU A 191 3.22 -25.79 11.18
CA GLU A 191 1.84 -26.26 11.05
C GLU A 191 0.80 -25.14 11.25
N LYS A 192 1.03 -24.23 12.21
CA LYS A 192 0.15 -23.08 12.47
C LYS A 192 -0.08 -22.17 11.26
N LEU A 193 0.91 -22.04 10.37
CA LEU A 193 0.80 -21.24 9.14
C LEU A 193 0.21 -22.07 8.00
N GLN A 194 0.48 -23.37 7.96
CA GLN A 194 -0.21 -24.27 7.03
C GLN A 194 -1.73 -24.28 7.31
N ASN A 195 -2.13 -24.24 8.59
CA ASN A 195 -3.54 -24.20 9.02
C ASN A 195 -4.31 -22.97 8.52
N LEU A 196 -3.63 -21.92 8.02
CA LEU A 196 -4.30 -20.82 7.34
C LEU A 196 -5.08 -21.30 6.11
N LEU A 197 -4.67 -22.40 5.46
CA LEU A 197 -5.41 -23.00 4.35
C LEU A 197 -6.83 -23.43 4.74
N GLU A 198 -7.07 -23.83 6.00
CA GLU A 198 -8.43 -24.13 6.46
C GLU A 198 -9.30 -22.87 6.53
N LYS A 199 -8.71 -21.73 6.93
CA LYS A 199 -9.39 -20.44 6.96
C LYS A 199 -9.70 -19.96 5.54
N PHE A 200 -8.75 -20.10 4.62
CA PHE A 200 -8.97 -19.75 3.21
C PHE A 200 -9.96 -20.68 2.50
N ALA A 201 -10.24 -21.87 3.03
CA ALA A 201 -11.33 -22.71 2.53
C ALA A 201 -12.72 -22.15 2.91
N ASP A 202 -12.81 -21.20 3.84
CA ASP A 202 -14.02 -20.41 4.16
C ASP A 202 -14.02 -19.02 3.51
N ASP A 203 -13.05 -18.72 2.62
CA ASP A 203 -12.93 -17.39 2.04
C ASP A 203 -14.17 -17.03 1.21
N PRO A 204 -14.70 -15.80 1.27
CA PRO A 204 -15.86 -15.41 0.47
C PRO A 204 -15.57 -15.49 -1.03
N GLU A 205 -14.32 -15.29 -1.46
CA GLU A 205 -13.99 -15.24 -2.88
C GLU A 205 -13.63 -16.63 -3.42
N PRO A 206 -14.32 -17.12 -4.47
CA PRO A 206 -14.09 -18.45 -5.01
C PRO A 206 -12.68 -18.60 -5.58
N GLY A 207 -12.05 -17.52 -6.06
CA GLY A 207 -10.66 -17.55 -6.53
C GLY A 207 -9.67 -17.95 -5.42
N VAL A 208 -9.89 -17.51 -4.19
CA VAL A 208 -9.07 -17.90 -3.03
C VAL A 208 -9.32 -19.37 -2.69
N ARG A 209 -10.59 -19.81 -2.63
CA ARG A 209 -10.95 -21.21 -2.34
C ARG A 209 -10.42 -22.17 -3.41
N LEU A 210 -10.42 -21.77 -4.67
CA LEU A 210 -9.84 -22.53 -5.78
C LEU A 210 -8.34 -22.77 -5.57
N ARG A 211 -7.58 -21.75 -5.16
CA ARG A 211 -6.15 -21.91 -4.82
C ARG A 211 -5.92 -22.89 -3.67
N VAL A 212 -6.82 -22.94 -2.68
CA VAL A 212 -6.78 -23.94 -1.62
C VAL A 212 -7.03 -25.35 -2.16
N ALA A 213 -8.03 -25.54 -3.03
CA ALA A 213 -8.30 -26.81 -3.68
C ALA A 213 -7.10 -27.29 -4.54
N GLU A 214 -6.46 -26.37 -5.28
CA GLU A 214 -5.22 -26.66 -6.00
C GLU A 214 -4.07 -27.09 -5.07
N SER A 215 -4.00 -26.53 -3.85
CA SER A 215 -3.04 -26.97 -2.84
C SER A 215 -3.27 -28.42 -2.44
N ILE A 216 -4.51 -28.84 -2.24
CA ILE A 216 -4.85 -30.25 -1.99
C ILE A 216 -4.41 -31.13 -3.16
N TYR A 217 -4.68 -30.71 -4.40
CA TYR A 217 -4.33 -31.47 -5.60
C TYR A 217 -2.81 -31.69 -5.76
N THR A 218 -2.02 -30.65 -5.47
CA THR A 218 -0.56 -30.62 -5.71
C THR A 218 0.26 -31.09 -4.50
N ASN A 219 -0.15 -30.76 -3.27
CA ASN A 219 0.65 -30.95 -2.05
C ASN A 219 0.06 -31.95 -1.06
N PHE A 220 -0.85 -32.82 -1.50
CA PHE A 220 -1.61 -33.74 -0.65
C PHE A 220 -0.78 -34.44 0.45
N ASN A 221 0.41 -34.95 0.15
CA ASN A 221 1.24 -35.69 1.11
C ASN A 221 2.02 -34.80 2.08
N SER A 222 2.27 -33.54 1.72
CA SER A 222 2.99 -32.57 2.54
C SER A 222 2.06 -31.86 3.53
N MET A 223 0.75 -32.05 3.39
CA MET A 223 -0.28 -31.49 4.26
C MET A 223 -0.59 -32.42 5.45
N PRO A 224 -0.83 -31.86 6.65
CA PRO A 224 -1.37 -32.60 7.77
C PRO A 224 -2.66 -33.33 7.39
N LYS A 225 -2.76 -34.61 7.74
CA LYS A 225 -3.86 -35.48 7.32
C LYS A 225 -5.23 -34.93 7.70
N ASN A 226 -5.39 -34.48 8.94
CA ASN A 226 -6.67 -33.96 9.44
C ASN A 226 -7.08 -32.67 8.69
N MET A 227 -6.13 -31.80 8.41
CA MET A 227 -6.35 -30.54 7.69
C MET A 227 -6.82 -30.79 6.26
N ARG A 228 -6.11 -31.63 5.49
CA ARG A 228 -6.49 -31.91 4.09
C ARG A 228 -7.86 -32.59 4.00
N GLU A 229 -8.19 -33.51 4.92
CA GLU A 229 -9.50 -34.16 4.95
C GLU A 229 -10.64 -33.17 5.28
N LYS A 230 -10.40 -32.25 6.22
CA LYS A 230 -11.36 -31.19 6.57
C LYS A 230 -11.59 -30.23 5.40
N ILE A 231 -10.53 -29.79 4.72
CA ILE A 231 -10.61 -28.93 3.53
C ILE A 231 -11.35 -29.65 2.40
N ILE A 232 -11.01 -30.91 2.11
CA ILE A 232 -11.69 -31.71 1.08
C ILE A 232 -13.18 -31.80 1.35
N LYS A 233 -13.58 -32.15 2.58
CA LYS A 233 -14.98 -32.25 2.95
C LYS A 233 -15.71 -30.90 2.79
N LYS A 234 -15.04 -29.81 3.15
CA LYS A 234 -15.61 -28.46 3.07
C LYS A 234 -15.84 -28.01 1.62
N LEU A 235 -14.84 -28.22 0.77
CA LEU A 235 -14.83 -27.72 -0.61
C LEU A 235 -15.47 -28.69 -1.61
N ALA A 236 -15.85 -29.91 -1.20
CA ALA A 236 -16.53 -30.88 -2.05
C ALA A 236 -17.89 -30.38 -2.56
N ASP A 237 -18.61 -29.65 -1.70
CA ASP A 237 -19.94 -29.08 -1.97
C ASP A 237 -19.87 -27.55 -2.12
N ASP A 238 -18.70 -26.99 -2.45
CA ASP A 238 -18.51 -25.55 -2.64
C ASP A 238 -19.53 -24.98 -3.64
N GLU A 239 -20.04 -23.78 -3.45
CA GLU A 239 -20.98 -23.15 -4.40
C GLU A 239 -20.39 -22.99 -5.81
N ASN A 240 -19.07 -22.78 -5.90
CA ASN A 240 -18.38 -22.57 -7.16
C ASN A 240 -18.02 -23.93 -7.83
N PRO A 241 -18.49 -24.19 -9.07
CA PRO A 241 -18.21 -25.45 -9.76
C PRO A 241 -16.73 -25.77 -9.95
N ASP A 242 -15.90 -24.78 -10.25
CA ASP A 242 -14.46 -24.98 -10.50
C ASP A 242 -13.75 -25.47 -9.23
N VAL A 243 -14.17 -24.96 -8.07
CA VAL A 243 -13.66 -25.40 -6.76
C VAL A 243 -14.03 -26.86 -6.50
N ARG A 244 -15.32 -27.21 -6.69
CA ARG A 244 -15.79 -28.60 -6.52
C ARG A 244 -15.08 -29.56 -7.48
N GLU A 245 -14.94 -29.18 -8.74
CA GLU A 245 -14.27 -29.99 -9.75
C GLU A 245 -12.80 -30.23 -9.38
N LYS A 246 -12.09 -29.19 -8.91
CA LYS A 246 -10.71 -29.34 -8.46
C LYS A 246 -10.57 -30.30 -7.28
N ILE A 247 -11.53 -30.29 -6.35
CA ILE A 247 -11.57 -31.27 -5.25
C ILE A 247 -11.87 -32.68 -5.78
N LYS A 248 -12.82 -32.85 -6.70
CA LYS A 248 -13.10 -34.14 -7.33
C LYS A 248 -11.85 -34.69 -8.03
N GLU A 249 -11.10 -33.87 -8.76
CA GLU A 249 -9.81 -34.26 -9.35
C GLU A 249 -8.79 -34.70 -8.28
N ALA A 250 -8.67 -33.94 -7.19
CA ALA A 250 -7.75 -34.26 -6.11
C ALA A 250 -8.12 -35.59 -5.42
N VAL A 251 -9.41 -35.85 -5.20
CA VAL A 251 -9.91 -37.10 -4.63
C VAL A 251 -9.71 -38.26 -5.59
N LYS A 252 -9.93 -38.09 -6.91
CA LYS A 252 -9.60 -39.12 -7.91
C LYS A 252 -8.11 -39.48 -7.88
N LYS A 253 -7.25 -38.47 -7.80
CA LYS A 253 -5.78 -38.63 -7.81
C LYS A 253 -5.25 -39.28 -6.54
N HIS A 254 -5.76 -38.89 -5.37
CA HIS A 254 -5.22 -39.27 -4.06
C HIS A 254 -6.13 -40.22 -3.25
N GLY A 255 -7.25 -40.67 -3.82
CA GLY A 255 -8.33 -41.37 -3.10
C GLY A 255 -7.91 -42.61 -2.32
N LYS A 256 -6.89 -43.34 -2.78
CA LYS A 256 -6.32 -44.49 -2.06
C LYS A 256 -5.76 -44.13 -0.68
N LYS A 257 -5.51 -42.85 -0.41
CA LYS A 257 -4.97 -42.31 0.85
C LYS A 257 -6.04 -41.60 1.68
N LEU A 258 -7.29 -41.62 1.24
CA LEU A 258 -8.45 -41.03 1.92
C LEU A 258 -9.34 -42.13 2.50
N PRO A 259 -10.14 -41.82 3.53
CA PRO A 259 -11.17 -42.73 4.01
C PRO A 259 -12.15 -43.09 2.89
N GLY A 260 -12.42 -44.37 2.67
CA GLY A 260 -13.30 -44.82 1.57
C GLY A 260 -14.69 -44.19 1.60
N LYS A 261 -15.24 -43.94 2.80
CA LYS A 261 -16.52 -43.22 2.97
C LYS A 261 -16.46 -41.80 2.37
N LEU A 262 -15.39 -41.05 2.65
CA LEU A 262 -15.20 -39.68 2.10
C LEU A 262 -15.04 -39.72 0.58
N VAL A 263 -14.30 -40.69 0.04
CA VAL A 263 -14.15 -40.86 -1.41
C VAL A 263 -15.48 -41.13 -2.08
N ASN A 264 -16.27 -42.05 -1.51
CA ASN A 264 -17.57 -42.41 -2.06
C ASN A 264 -18.54 -41.22 -2.00
N GLU A 265 -18.63 -40.51 -0.87
CA GLU A 265 -19.47 -39.31 -0.73
C GLU A 265 -19.18 -38.26 -1.81
N ILE A 266 -17.90 -38.07 -2.18
CA ILE A 266 -17.49 -37.03 -3.14
C ILE A 266 -17.62 -37.50 -4.61
N LEU A 267 -17.38 -38.78 -4.88
CA LEU A 267 -17.36 -39.32 -6.25
C LEU A 267 -18.68 -39.95 -6.70
N GLN A 268 -19.68 -40.08 -5.82
CA GLN A 268 -21.00 -40.66 -6.13
C GLN A 268 -21.73 -39.94 -7.28
N ASP A 269 -21.38 -38.70 -7.60
CA ASP A 269 -21.93 -37.97 -8.76
C ASP A 269 -21.39 -38.40 -10.14
N ILE A 270 -20.39 -39.30 -10.21
CA ILE A 270 -19.69 -39.63 -11.47
C ILE A 270 -20.27 -40.86 -12.16
N GLU A 271 -21.07 -41.69 -11.47
CA GLU A 271 -21.64 -42.93 -12.05
C GLU A 271 -23.01 -42.75 -12.73
N ILE A 272 -23.49 -41.52 -12.97
CA ILE A 272 -24.81 -41.24 -13.60
C ILE A 272 -24.70 -40.54 -14.98
N LEU A 273 -23.52 -40.50 -15.62
CA LEU A 273 -23.35 -40.02 -17.00
C LEU A 273 -22.75 -41.10 -17.89
#